data_AF-A0A9D1J3L2-F1
#
_entry.id   AF-A0A9D1J3L2-F1
#
_cell.length_a   1.000
_cell.length_b   1.000
_cell.length_c   1.000
_cell.angle_alpha   90.00
_cell.angle_beta   90.00
_cell.angle_gamma   90.00
#
_symmetry.space_group_name_H-M   'P 1'
#
loop_
_entity.id
_entity.type
_entity.pdbx_description
1 polymer ?
#
loop_
_entity_poly.entity_id
_entity_poly.type
_entity_poly.pdbx_seq_one_letter_code
_entity_poly.pdbx_strand_id
1 'polypeptide(L)'
;MNNNFETYPNQSTDPPYQNFDYDYTPNMNNVPNNTVPISGDMAYAENILELNVGKEASFYMSYSDSLEWRDRVFTGTIVGAGRDYAVVRDSNNHNFLLWTVYLSYVEFREDINLR
;
A
#
# COMPACT_ATOMS: atom_id res chain seq x y z
N MET A 1 8.50 -6.79 -42.94
CA MET A 1 8.72 -5.95 -41.74
C MET A 1 7.48 -6.13 -40.87
N ASN A 2 7.54 -7.01 -39.89
CA ASN A 2 6.41 -7.35 -39.04
C ASN A 2 6.58 -6.61 -37.71
N ASN A 3 5.78 -5.57 -37.49
CA ASN A 3 5.83 -4.75 -36.29
C ASN A 3 4.98 -5.43 -35.21
N ASN A 4 5.61 -6.29 -34.41
CA ASN A 4 5.03 -6.79 -33.16
C ASN A 4 5.05 -5.64 -32.15
N PHE A 5 3.93 -4.93 -32.03
CA PHE A 5 3.67 -4.11 -30.86
C PHE A 5 3.23 -5.06 -29.75
N GLU A 6 4.18 -5.46 -28.90
CA GLU A 6 3.88 -6.06 -27.60
C GLU A 6 3.05 -5.06 -26.81
N THR A 7 1.78 -5.38 -26.61
CA THR A 7 0.91 -4.67 -25.69
C THR A 7 1.38 -4.96 -24.28
N TYR A 8 2.22 -4.09 -23.74
CA TYR A 8 2.48 -4.03 -22.31
C TYR A 8 1.14 -3.79 -21.59
N PRO A 9 0.75 -4.62 -20.60
CA PRO A 9 -0.39 -4.29 -19.77
C PRO A 9 -0.07 -2.99 -19.03
N ASN A 10 -0.85 -1.95 -19.31
CA ASN A 10 -0.86 -0.73 -18.50
C ASN A 10 -1.49 -1.09 -17.15
N GLN A 11 -0.68 -1.59 -16.22
CA GLN A 11 -1.08 -1.68 -14.83
C GLN A 11 -1.00 -0.27 -14.24
N SER A 12 -2.17 0.37 -14.20
CA SER A 12 -2.38 1.56 -13.38
C SER A 12 -2.00 1.21 -11.94
N THR A 13 -1.04 1.96 -11.40
CA THR A 13 -0.68 1.94 -9.97
C THR A 13 -1.66 2.78 -9.14
N ASP A 14 -2.76 3.25 -9.74
CA ASP A 14 -3.73 4.04 -9.01
C ASP A 14 -4.65 3.09 -8.23
N PRO A 15 -4.76 3.28 -6.91
CA PRO A 15 -5.79 2.61 -6.13
C PRO A 15 -7.17 2.89 -6.75
N PRO A 16 -8.14 1.96 -6.66
CA PRO A 16 -9.47 2.11 -7.25
C PRO A 16 -10.31 3.11 -6.41
N TYR A 17 -9.89 4.36 -6.36
CA TYR A 17 -10.74 5.46 -5.91
C TYR A 17 -11.48 5.97 -7.13
N GLN A 18 -12.75 5.61 -7.22
CA GLN A 18 -13.67 6.22 -8.17
C GLN A 18 -13.70 7.73 -7.95
N ASN A 19 -13.54 8.46 -9.06
CA ASN A 19 -13.89 9.85 -9.32
C ASN A 19 -14.13 10.73 -8.09
N PHE A 20 -13.17 11.63 -7.82
CA PHE A 20 -13.51 12.90 -7.20
C PHE A 20 -13.77 13.91 -8.31
N ASP A 21 -15.02 14.37 -8.41
CA ASP A 21 -15.37 15.61 -9.09
C ASP A 21 -14.53 16.73 -8.46
N TYR A 22 -13.48 17.15 -9.18
CA TYR A 22 -12.78 18.39 -8.85
C TYR A 22 -13.66 19.54 -9.32
N ASP A 23 -14.41 20.15 -8.41
CA ASP A 23 -14.96 21.48 -8.64
C ASP A 23 -13.81 22.48 -8.57
N TYR A 24 -13.05 22.57 -9.67
CA TYR A 24 -11.93 23.48 -9.83
C TYR A 24 -12.41 24.78 -10.47
N THR A 25 -12.74 25.78 -9.64
CA THR A 25 -12.77 27.17 -10.09
C THR A 25 -11.45 27.84 -9.73
N PRO A 26 -10.55 28.14 -10.69
CA PRO A 26 -9.31 28.81 -10.38
C PRO A 26 -9.58 30.31 -10.18
N ASN A 27 -9.52 30.77 -8.94
CA ASN A 27 -9.24 32.18 -8.67
C ASN A 27 -7.73 32.32 -8.46
N MET A 28 -7.02 32.63 -9.54
CA MET A 28 -5.63 33.06 -9.48
C MET A 28 -5.58 34.43 -8.83
N ASN A 29 -5.27 34.51 -7.53
CA ASN A 29 -4.51 35.61 -6.94
C ASN A 29 -4.11 35.26 -5.50
N ASN A 30 -2.81 35.36 -5.23
CA ASN A 30 -2.09 35.17 -3.97
C ASN A 30 -1.73 33.72 -3.63
N VAL A 31 -0.43 33.46 -3.73
CA VAL A 31 0.29 32.37 -3.08
C VAL A 31 0.51 32.74 -1.62
N PRO A 32 -0.12 32.04 -0.68
CA PRO A 32 0.54 31.72 0.58
C PRO A 32 0.61 30.20 0.75
N ASN A 33 1.79 29.72 1.14
CA ASN A 33 2.13 28.34 1.53
C ASN A 33 0.92 27.41 1.69
N ASN A 34 0.72 26.55 0.69
CA ASN A 34 -0.29 25.51 0.71
C ASN A 34 0.14 24.37 1.64
N THR A 35 0.25 24.65 2.94
CA THR A 35 -0.06 23.64 3.95
C THR A 35 -1.55 23.41 3.85
N VAL A 36 -1.95 22.51 2.95
CA VAL A 36 -3.27 21.89 3.00
C VAL A 36 -3.38 21.30 4.39
N PRO A 37 -4.27 21.80 5.27
CA PRO A 37 -4.54 21.07 6.48
C PRO A 37 -5.22 19.80 6.02
N ILE A 38 -4.51 18.67 6.11
CA ILE A 38 -5.06 17.32 5.90
C ILE A 38 -6.04 17.12 7.06
N SER A 39 -7.21 17.74 6.92
CA SER A 39 -8.30 17.72 7.87
C SER A 39 -9.28 16.71 7.33
N GLY A 40 -9.02 15.46 7.66
CA GLY A 40 -9.82 14.34 7.24
C GLY A 40 -9.15 13.10 7.77
N ASP A 41 -9.86 12.41 8.67
CA ASP A 41 -9.48 11.13 9.27
C ASP A 41 -9.39 10.02 8.20
N MET A 42 -8.49 10.17 7.25
CA MET A 42 -8.30 9.26 6.13
C MET A 42 -7.52 8.03 6.63
N ALA A 43 -8.25 6.95 6.86
CA ALA A 43 -7.70 5.64 7.20
C ALA A 43 -7.18 4.97 5.92
N TYR A 44 -5.99 5.39 5.47
CA TYR A 44 -5.28 4.72 4.41
C TYR A 44 -4.67 3.40 4.91
N ALA A 45 -4.53 2.40 4.03
CA ALA A 45 -4.02 1.09 4.41
C ALA A 45 -2.58 1.18 4.96
N GLU A 46 -1.74 2.03 4.38
CA GLU A 46 -0.39 2.33 4.85
C GLU A 46 -0.38 2.88 6.28
N ASN A 47 -1.31 3.78 6.60
CA ASN A 47 -1.43 4.35 7.95
C ASN A 47 -1.83 3.27 8.96
N ILE A 48 -2.73 2.35 8.57
CA ILE A 48 -3.13 1.24 9.44
C ILE A 48 -1.92 0.34 9.73
N LEU A 49 -1.10 -0.01 8.73
CA LEU A 49 0.08 -0.85 8.98
C LEU A 49 1.10 -0.18 9.90
N GLU A 50 1.32 1.13 9.73
CA GLU A 50 2.22 1.91 10.59
C GLU A 50 1.70 2.00 12.04
N LEU A 51 0.40 2.24 12.23
CA LEU A 51 -0.24 2.27 13.55
C LEU A 51 -0.22 0.92 14.28
N ASN A 52 0.05 -0.18 13.57
CA ASN A 52 0.06 -1.54 14.11
C ASN A 52 1.47 -2.18 14.13
N VAL A 53 2.55 -1.38 14.00
CA VAL A 53 3.91 -1.86 14.30
C VAL A 53 3.94 -2.44 15.71
N GLY A 54 4.55 -3.63 15.84
CA GLY A 54 4.62 -4.42 17.07
C GLY A 54 3.58 -5.54 17.17
N LYS A 55 2.53 -5.51 16.35
CA LYS A 55 1.50 -6.57 16.33
C LYS A 55 1.87 -7.72 15.42
N GLU A 56 1.35 -8.90 15.73
CA GLU A 56 1.52 -10.09 14.89
C GLU A 56 0.46 -10.15 13.79
N ALA A 57 0.90 -10.34 12.55
CA ALA A 57 0.03 -10.41 11.39
C ALA A 57 0.54 -11.37 10.32
N SER A 58 -0.38 -11.82 9.48
CA SER A 58 -0.13 -12.61 8.27
C SER A 58 -0.43 -11.76 7.03
N PHE A 59 0.58 -11.59 6.18
CA PHE A 59 0.54 -10.83 4.94
C PHE A 59 0.35 -11.79 3.77
N TYR A 60 -0.78 -11.70 3.09
CA TYR A 60 -1.11 -12.52 1.94
C TYR A 60 -0.74 -11.77 0.66
N MET A 61 0.30 -12.25 -0.02
CA MET A 61 0.93 -11.60 -1.16
C MET A 61 0.66 -12.38 -2.44
N SER A 62 0.30 -11.64 -3.50
CA SER A 62 0.07 -12.19 -4.84
C SER A 62 0.98 -11.51 -5.87
N TYR A 63 1.87 -12.27 -6.48
CA TYR A 63 2.84 -11.84 -7.48
C TYR A 63 2.45 -12.44 -8.83
N SER A 64 1.52 -11.77 -9.54
CA SER A 64 0.87 -12.28 -10.77
C SER A 64 1.85 -12.77 -11.85
N ASP A 65 2.99 -12.09 -11.94
CA ASP A 65 3.96 -12.31 -13.01
C ASP A 65 5.07 -13.31 -12.59
N SER A 66 5.01 -13.81 -11.35
CA SER A 66 5.97 -14.78 -10.83
C SER A 66 5.53 -16.21 -11.11
N LEU A 67 6.42 -16.99 -11.72
CA LEU A 67 6.20 -18.43 -11.93
C LEU A 67 6.47 -19.26 -10.67
N GLU A 68 7.43 -18.82 -9.84
CA GLU A 68 7.88 -19.58 -8.67
C GLU A 68 7.22 -19.10 -7.37
N TRP A 69 6.85 -17.82 -7.29
CA TRP A 69 6.46 -17.18 -6.04
C TRP A 69 5.08 -16.54 -6.09
N ARG A 70 4.19 -17.05 -6.94
CA ARG A 70 2.90 -16.41 -7.24
C ARG A 70 2.07 -16.07 -6.02
N ASP A 71 1.98 -16.98 -5.05
CA ASP A 71 1.15 -16.83 -3.87
C ASP A 71 2.02 -17.12 -2.63
N ARG A 72 2.23 -16.12 -1.76
CA ARG A 72 3.04 -16.28 -0.54
C ARG A 72 2.37 -15.65 0.67
N VAL A 73 2.54 -16.31 1.82
CA VAL A 73 2.11 -15.80 3.12
C VAL A 73 3.33 -15.55 3.98
N PHE A 74 3.47 -14.32 4.48
CA PHE A 74 4.50 -13.94 5.43
C PHE A 74 3.85 -13.69 6.78
N THR A 75 4.25 -14.43 7.81
CA THR A 75 3.68 -14.30 9.15
C THR A 75 4.74 -13.88 10.13
N GLY A 76 4.41 -12.89 10.97
CA GLY A 76 5.31 -12.44 12.03
C GLY A 76 4.93 -11.07 12.57
N THR A 77 5.85 -10.47 13.31
CA THR A 77 5.65 -9.15 13.90
C THR A 77 5.93 -8.06 12.87
N ILE A 78 5.04 -7.07 12.76
CA ILE A 78 5.30 -5.87 11.96
C ILE A 78 6.38 -5.06 12.70
N VAL A 79 7.53 -4.85 12.09
CA VAL A 79 8.65 -4.09 12.70
C VAL A 79 8.86 -2.71 12.07
N GLY A 80 8.14 -2.43 10.99
CA GLY A 80 8.10 -1.12 10.35
C GLY A 80 7.11 -1.13 9.19
N ALA A 81 6.54 0.02 8.85
CA ALA A 81 5.71 0.19 7.67
C ALA A 81 5.83 1.64 7.18
N GLY A 82 5.47 1.85 5.93
CA GLY A 82 5.38 3.17 5.30
C GLY A 82 4.41 3.13 4.13
N ARG A 83 4.44 4.18 3.32
CA ARG A 83 3.47 4.39 2.23
C ARG A 83 3.33 3.20 1.26
N ASP A 84 4.43 2.58 0.89
CA ASP A 84 4.51 1.55 -0.15
C ASP A 84 5.12 0.23 0.32
N TYR A 85 5.43 0.12 1.62
CA TYR A 85 6.08 -1.07 2.16
C TYR A 85 5.66 -1.42 3.60
N ALA A 86 5.85 -2.69 3.95
CA ALA A 86 5.85 -3.19 5.31
C ALA A 86 7.08 -4.07 5.55
N VAL A 87 7.55 -4.11 6.79
CA VAL A 87 8.63 -5.01 7.23
C VAL A 87 8.06 -5.96 8.27
N VAL A 88 8.14 -7.25 7.99
CA VAL A 88 7.68 -8.31 8.88
C VAL A 88 8.87 -9.12 9.35
N ARG A 89 8.94 -9.39 10.65
CA ARG A 89 9.95 -10.28 11.24
C ARG A 89 9.34 -11.62 11.59
N ASP A 90 9.85 -12.71 11.00
CA ASP A 90 9.41 -14.07 11.35
C ASP A 90 9.96 -14.55 12.70
N SER A 91 9.50 -15.73 13.13
CA SER A 91 9.97 -16.38 14.36
C SER A 91 11.45 -16.77 14.33
N ASN A 92 12.09 -16.81 13.15
CA ASN A 92 13.50 -17.11 12.97
C ASN A 92 14.37 -15.85 12.92
N ASN A 93 13.81 -14.67 13.19
CA ASN A 93 14.44 -13.35 13.11
C ASN A 93 14.84 -12.90 11.70
N HIS A 94 14.27 -13.49 10.65
CA HIS A 94 14.39 -12.96 9.30
C HIS A 94 13.47 -11.74 9.14
N ASN A 95 13.99 -10.69 8.53
CA ASN A 95 13.20 -9.50 8.20
C ASN A 95 12.84 -9.54 6.70
N PHE A 96 11.55 -9.46 6.41
CA PHE A 96 11.01 -9.42 5.06
C PHE A 96 10.52 -8.02 4.76
N LEU A 97 11.12 -7.35 3.77
CA LEU A 97 10.58 -6.13 3.19
C LEU A 97 9.55 -6.51 2.12
N LEU A 98 8.31 -6.08 2.30
CA LEU A 98 7.17 -6.41 1.47
C LEU A 98 6.61 -5.14 0.84
N TRP A 99 6.48 -5.12 -0.49
CA TRP A 99 5.86 -4.00 -1.20
C TRP A 99 4.34 -4.13 -1.17
N THR A 100 3.63 -3.12 -0.68
CA THR A 100 2.16 -3.17 -0.50
C THR A 100 1.39 -3.26 -1.81
N VAL A 101 2.01 -2.94 -2.95
CA VAL A 101 1.41 -3.14 -4.28
C VAL A 101 1.07 -4.60 -4.59
N TYR A 102 1.79 -5.57 -3.99
CA TYR A 102 1.52 -7.00 -4.15
C TYR A 102 0.66 -7.57 -3.00
N LEU A 103 0.23 -6.73 -2.06
CA LEU A 103 -0.53 -7.13 -0.90
C LEU A 103 -1.99 -7.34 -1.29
N SER A 104 -2.51 -8.55 -1.04
CA SER A 104 -3.92 -8.84 -1.23
C SER A 104 -4.72 -8.46 0.01
N TYR A 105 -4.29 -8.91 1.19
CA TYR A 105 -4.87 -8.52 2.48
C TYR A 105 -3.91 -8.86 3.64
N VAL A 106 -4.22 -8.31 4.82
CA VAL A 106 -3.51 -8.60 6.08
C VAL A 106 -4.50 -9.13 7.11
N GLU A 107 -4.13 -10.22 7.75
CA GLU A 107 -4.84 -10.81 8.87
C GLU A 107 -4.08 -10.51 10.17
N PHE A 108 -4.72 -9.81 11.09
CA PHE A 108 -4.16 -9.55 12.43
C PHE A 108 -4.68 -10.61 13.41
N ARG A 109 -3.82 -11.07 14.32
CA ARG A 109 -4.21 -12.05 15.36
C ARG A 109 -4.83 -11.43 16.60
N GLU A 110 -4.86 -10.11 16.65
CA GLU A 110 -5.33 -9.29 17.76
C GLU A 110 -6.11 -8.07 17.22
N ASP A 111 -6.75 -7.31 18.11
CA ASP A 111 -7.46 -6.09 17.75
C ASP A 111 -6.53 -5.07 17.06
N ILE A 112 -7.05 -4.34 16.08
CA ILE A 112 -6.27 -3.40 15.27
C ILE A 112 -6.50 -1.93 15.66
N ASN A 113 -5.44 -1.14 15.52
CA ASN A 113 -5.49 0.30 15.65
C ASN A 113 -5.90 0.88 14.29
N LEU A 114 -6.94 1.70 14.27
CA LEU A 114 -7.43 2.34 13.05
C LEU A 114 -7.10 3.83 12.99
N ARG A 115 -6.76 4.44 14.13
CA ARG A 115 -6.45 5.86 14.34
C ARG A 115 -5.54 6.02 15.55
#